data_AF-V9LI70-F1
#
_entry.id   AF-V9LI70-F1
#
_cell.length_a   1.000
_cell.length_b   1.000
_cell.length_c   1.000
_cell.angle_alpha   90.00
_cell.angle_beta   90.00
_cell.angle_gamma   90.00
#
_symmetry.space_group_name_H-M   'P 1'
#
loop_
_entity.id
_entity.type
_entity.pdbx_description
1 polymer ?
#
loop_
_entity_poly.entity_id
_entity_poly.type
_entity_poly.pdbx_seq_one_letter_code
_entity_poly.pdbx_strand_id
1 'polypeptide(L)'
;MVFLADTPQHHCRLPNSLNGTTGEANLSSLLPVEEVDGEMIYSQCRRYKTPVTDGLNDTTRETEPCVDGWEYSTDRYISTIVSQWDLVCNDDWKIPVPISLRFFGNLCGSLLAGHLSDRYGRKIVLFGGIAIQTILSLSQAAVQSWEMFCVLCFLIGVGDVSNYTTSFVLGVELFTKSVRTAYTS
;
A
#
# COMPACT_ATOMS: atom_id res chain seq x y z
N MET A 1 -4.80 -5.83 2.15
CA MET A 1 -3.78 -4.86 1.71
C MET A 1 -2.46 -4.96 2.48
N VAL A 2 -2.41 -5.49 3.71
CA VAL A 2 -1.18 -5.51 4.53
C VAL A 2 0.03 -6.09 3.78
N PHE A 3 -0.08 -7.28 3.16
CA PHE A 3 1.02 -7.88 2.39
C PHE A 3 1.37 -7.18 1.06
N LEU A 4 0.43 -6.39 0.52
CA LEU A 4 0.66 -5.62 -0.72
C LEU A 4 1.33 -4.28 -0.44
N ALA A 5 1.23 -3.80 0.80
CA ALA A 5 1.79 -2.54 1.28
C ALA A 5 3.01 -2.78 2.19
N ASP A 6 3.57 -3.99 2.19
CA ASP A 6 4.80 -4.28 2.92
C ASP A 6 5.98 -3.53 2.27
N THR A 7 6.87 -3.03 3.12
CA THR A 7 8.08 -2.30 2.71
C THR A 7 9.23 -3.30 2.61
N PRO A 8 9.63 -3.77 1.41
CA PRO A 8 10.78 -4.65 1.30
C PRO A 8 12.07 -3.90 1.71
N GLN A 9 13.11 -4.64 2.07
CA GLN A 9 14.43 -4.05 2.30
C GLN A 9 14.88 -3.32 1.03
N HIS A 10 15.35 -2.09 1.20
CA HIS A 10 15.69 -1.21 0.09
C HIS A 10 16.83 -0.29 0.47
N HIS A 11 17.51 0.24 -0.55
CA HIS A 11 18.64 1.14 -0.38
C HIS A 11 18.59 2.23 -1.46
N CYS A 12 19.34 3.32 -1.26
CA CYS A 12 19.41 4.37 -2.28
C CYS A 12 19.99 3.82 -3.59
N ARG A 13 19.37 4.17 -4.72
CA ARG A 13 19.90 3.85 -6.04
C ARG A 13 21.20 4.63 -6.28
N LEU A 14 22.21 3.95 -6.80
CA LEU A 14 23.49 4.58 -7.14
C LEU A 14 23.45 5.25 -8.51
N PRO A 15 24.15 6.39 -8.68
CA PRO A 15 24.25 7.04 -9.98
C PRO A 15 25.03 6.17 -10.98
N ASN A 16 24.54 6.13 -12.22
CA ASN A 16 25.04 5.25 -13.30
C ASN A 16 26.54 5.43 -13.63
N SER A 17 27.16 6.54 -13.24
CA SER A 17 28.60 6.80 -13.42
C SER A 17 29.50 5.89 -12.58
N LEU A 18 28.96 5.24 -11.54
CA LEU A 18 29.68 4.30 -10.67
C LEU A 18 29.37 2.83 -10.96
N ASN A 19 28.39 2.53 -11.84
CA ASN A 19 28.02 1.16 -12.22
C ASN A 19 29.11 0.42 -13.00
N GLY A 20 30.08 1.12 -13.59
CA GLY A 20 31.17 0.54 -14.39
C GLY A 20 32.41 0.14 -13.58
N THR A 21 32.53 0.58 -12.32
CA THR A 21 33.71 0.35 -11.49
C THR A 21 33.30 -0.30 -10.17
N THR A 22 33.43 -1.63 -10.12
CA THR A 22 33.54 -2.40 -8.87
C THR A 22 32.22 -2.63 -8.11
N GLY A 23 31.49 -3.67 -8.53
CA GLY A 23 30.13 -3.99 -8.10
C GLY A 23 29.85 -4.36 -6.65
N GLU A 24 30.78 -4.27 -5.69
CA GLU A 24 30.49 -4.58 -4.27
C GLU A 24 31.37 -3.77 -3.29
N ALA A 25 32.59 -3.37 -3.70
CA ALA A 25 33.57 -2.73 -2.82
C ALA A 25 33.29 -1.24 -2.47
N ASN A 26 32.26 -0.63 -3.07
CA ASN A 26 31.93 0.81 -2.88
C ASN A 26 30.56 1.06 -2.23
N LEU A 27 29.80 0.02 -1.84
CA LEU A 27 28.48 0.23 -1.23
C LEU A 27 28.61 0.82 0.18
N SER A 28 29.54 0.26 0.97
CA SER A 28 29.84 0.71 2.34
C SER A 28 30.51 2.09 2.41
N SER A 29 31.04 2.60 1.30
CA SER A 29 31.62 3.95 1.23
C SER A 29 30.60 5.01 0.84
N LEU A 30 29.46 4.62 0.27
CA LEU A 30 28.41 5.51 -0.24
C LEU A 30 27.13 5.51 0.60
N LEU A 31 26.84 4.41 1.30
CA LEU A 31 25.69 4.33 2.19
C LEU A 31 26.16 4.24 3.65
N PRO A 32 25.55 5.03 4.56
CA PRO A 32 25.73 4.84 5.99
C PRO A 32 25.14 3.50 6.42
N VAL A 33 25.77 2.85 7.40
CA VAL A 33 25.26 1.62 8.01
C VAL A 33 24.64 2.01 9.35
N GLU A 34 23.41 1.55 9.58
CA GLU A 34 22.66 1.76 10.81
C GLU A 34 22.39 0.40 11.45
N GLU A 35 22.45 0.34 12.78
CA GLU A 35 22.08 -0.85 13.54
C GLU A 35 20.59 -0.79 13.82
N VAL A 36 19.84 -1.71 13.22
CA VAL A 36 18.39 -1.84 13.43
C VAL A 36 18.13 -3.25 13.94
N ASP A 37 17.56 -3.35 15.14
CA ASP A 37 17.22 -4.62 15.78
C ASP A 37 18.41 -5.60 15.98
N GLY A 38 19.62 -5.06 16.18
CA GLY A 38 20.85 -5.83 16.38
C GLY A 38 21.51 -6.36 15.09
N GLU A 39 20.93 -6.04 13.93
CA GLU A 39 21.54 -6.29 12.62
C GLU A 39 22.08 -5.00 12.01
N MET A 40 23.28 -5.09 11.42
CA MET A 40 23.91 -3.98 10.71
C MET A 40 23.35 -3.90 9.30
N ILE A 41 22.44 -2.95 9.05
CA ILE A 41 21.81 -2.77 7.74
C ILE A 41 22.21 -1.43 7.11
N TYR A 42 22.24 -1.37 5.78
CA TYR A 42 22.44 -0.09 5.10
C TYR A 42 21.25 0.85 5.37
N SER A 43 21.53 2.14 5.57
CA SER A 43 20.51 3.16 5.75
C SER A 43 19.62 3.21 4.51
N GLN A 44 18.33 3.09 4.73
CA GLN A 44 17.34 2.94 3.68
C GLN A 44 16.95 4.28 3.03
N CYS A 45 17.22 5.38 3.72
CA CYS A 45 16.71 6.71 3.37
C CYS A 45 17.78 7.78 3.13
N ARG A 46 19.06 7.48 3.42
CA ARG A 46 20.15 8.46 3.36
C ARG A 46 21.36 7.89 2.65
N ARG A 47 22.08 8.75 1.94
CA ARG A 47 23.38 8.47 1.31
C ARG A 47 24.41 9.52 1.67
N TYR A 48 25.70 9.20 1.52
CA TYR A 48 26.75 10.19 1.65
C TYR A 48 26.82 11.10 0.42
N LYS A 49 27.02 12.41 0.66
CA LYS A 49 27.06 13.44 -0.38
C LYS A 49 28.30 13.36 -1.29
N THR A 50 29.41 12.84 -0.78
CA THR A 50 30.69 12.74 -1.52
C THR A 50 31.31 11.36 -1.38
N PRO A 51 31.74 10.71 -2.48
CA PRO A 51 32.55 9.49 -2.43
C PRO A 51 33.90 9.81 -1.77
N VAL A 52 34.47 8.83 -1.07
CA VAL A 52 35.78 8.95 -0.39
C VAL A 52 36.84 9.22 -1.45
N THR A 53 37.18 10.49 -1.63
CA THR A 53 38.36 10.94 -2.36
C THR A 53 39.39 11.28 -1.31
N ASP A 54 40.52 10.58 -1.40
CA ASP A 54 41.61 10.51 -0.44
C ASP A 54 41.99 11.91 0.10
N GLY A 55 41.83 12.13 1.42
CA GLY A 55 42.46 13.26 2.12
C GLY A 55 41.59 14.35 2.77
N LEU A 56 40.27 14.18 2.97
CA LEU A 56 39.49 15.13 3.78
C LEU A 56 39.19 14.57 5.17
N ASN A 57 39.68 15.29 6.19
CA ASN A 57 39.62 14.94 7.61
C ASN A 57 38.22 14.52 8.08
N ASP A 58 38.24 13.40 8.79
CA ASP A 58 37.15 12.65 9.41
C ASP A 58 36.45 13.43 10.53
N THR A 59 35.52 14.34 10.19
CA THR A 59 34.45 14.74 11.10
C THR A 59 33.19 15.09 10.33
N THR A 60 32.19 14.23 10.43
CA THR A 60 30.84 14.33 9.84
C THR A 60 30.77 14.33 8.32
N ARG A 61 30.80 13.12 7.72
CA ARG A 61 30.32 12.95 6.34
C ARG A 61 28.88 13.45 6.27
N GLU A 62 28.64 14.49 5.49
CA GLU A 62 27.29 15.01 5.25
C GLU A 62 26.46 13.93 4.55
N THR A 63 25.27 13.65 5.11
CA THR A 63 24.31 12.73 4.54
C THR A 63 23.15 13.50 3.90
N GLU A 64 22.78 13.10 2.70
CA GLU A 64 21.65 13.65 1.95
C GLU A 64 20.57 12.57 1.73
N PRO A 65 19.29 12.95 1.55
CA PRO A 65 18.25 11.99 1.17
C PRO A 65 18.57 11.36 -0.19
N CYS A 66 18.06 10.15 -0.45
CA CYS A 66 18.19 9.52 -1.76
C CYS A 66 17.50 10.39 -2.83
N VAL A 67 18.27 10.97 -3.75
CA VAL A 67 17.74 11.79 -4.86
C VAL A 67 17.55 11.01 -6.16
N ASP A 68 18.31 9.93 -6.34
CA ASP A 68 18.32 9.11 -7.56
C ASP A 68 17.31 7.93 -7.50
N GLY A 69 16.43 7.92 -6.50
CA GLY A 69 15.45 6.86 -6.23
C GLY A 69 15.99 5.74 -5.34
N TRP A 70 15.25 4.63 -5.31
CA TRP A 70 15.52 3.48 -4.46
C TRP A 70 15.64 2.18 -5.28
N GLU A 71 16.43 1.26 -4.75
CA GLU A 71 16.57 -0.10 -5.26
C GLU A 71 16.08 -1.07 -4.18
N TYR A 72 15.03 -1.82 -4.51
CA TYR A 72 14.33 -2.73 -3.60
C TYR A 72 14.83 -4.15 -3.80
N SER A 73 15.06 -4.89 -2.72
CA SER A 73 15.34 -6.33 -2.80
C SER A 73 14.08 -7.07 -3.25
N THR A 74 14.25 -7.95 -4.25
CA THR A 74 13.21 -8.84 -4.78
C THR A 74 13.16 -10.21 -4.10
N ASP A 75 13.87 -10.41 -2.98
CA ASP A 75 13.98 -11.72 -2.31
C ASP A 75 12.64 -12.22 -1.77
N ARG A 76 11.77 -11.31 -1.33
CA ARG A 76 10.46 -11.65 -0.73
C ARG A 76 9.27 -11.30 -1.62
N TYR A 77 9.32 -10.18 -2.33
CA TYR A 77 8.22 -9.70 -3.17
C TYR A 77 8.77 -9.14 -4.49
N ILE A 78 8.12 -9.45 -5.60
CA ILE A 78 8.53 -8.97 -6.94
C ILE A 78 8.20 -7.48 -7.10
N SER A 79 7.02 -7.06 -6.64
CA SER A 79 6.56 -5.68 -6.67
C SER A 79 5.49 -5.46 -5.61
N THR A 80 5.66 -4.45 -4.77
CA THR A 80 4.66 -4.00 -3.80
C THR A 80 4.12 -2.63 -4.20
N ILE A 81 2.98 -2.22 -3.61
CA ILE A 81 2.44 -0.87 -3.74
C ILE A 81 3.51 0.16 -3.38
N VAL A 82 4.31 -0.13 -2.37
CA VAL A 82 5.41 0.72 -1.91
C VAL A 82 6.50 0.84 -2.97
N SER A 83 6.99 -0.29 -3.51
CA SER A 83 8.08 -0.28 -4.49
C SER A 83 7.66 0.23 -5.86
N GLN A 84 6.37 0.21 -6.18
CA GLN A 84 5.85 0.69 -7.48
C GLN A 84 5.78 2.21 -7.54
N TRP A 85 5.53 2.88 -6.41
CA TRP A 85 5.34 4.33 -6.32
C TRP A 85 6.35 5.04 -5.43
N ASP A 86 7.41 4.35 -5.03
CA ASP A 86 8.48 4.89 -4.17
C ASP A 86 7.96 5.58 -2.90
N LEU A 87 7.02 4.92 -2.22
CA LEU A 87 6.32 5.46 -1.05
C LEU A 87 7.12 5.27 0.24
N VAL A 88 8.40 5.65 0.25
CA VAL A 88 9.30 5.42 1.39
C VAL A 88 9.92 6.72 1.90
N CYS A 89 10.48 6.68 3.11
CA CYS A 89 11.20 7.77 3.76
C CYS A 89 10.32 9.01 3.96
N ASN A 90 10.40 10.01 3.07
CA ASN A 90 9.56 11.21 3.17
C ASN A 90 8.09 10.96 2.80
N ASP A 91 7.82 9.89 2.06
CA ASP A 91 6.50 9.55 1.54
C ASP A 91 5.88 8.31 2.23
N ASP A 92 6.49 7.86 3.32
CA ASP A 92 6.01 6.74 4.16
C ASP A 92 4.57 6.94 4.67
N TRP A 93 4.20 8.18 4.98
CA TRP A 93 2.86 8.57 5.44
C TRP A 93 1.77 8.29 4.40
N LYS A 94 2.12 8.13 3.12
CA LYS A 94 1.17 7.80 2.06
C LYS A 94 0.78 6.32 2.08
N ILE A 95 1.61 5.42 2.59
CA ILE A 95 1.32 3.98 2.68
C ILE A 95 -0.04 3.68 3.34
N PRO A 96 -0.40 4.26 4.50
CA PRO A 96 -1.70 4.05 5.14
C PRO A 96 -2.88 4.84 4.53
N VAL A 97 -2.67 5.70 3.54
CA VAL A 97 -3.73 6.55 2.99
C VAL A 97 -4.82 5.76 2.24
N PRO A 98 -4.51 4.80 1.34
CA PRO A 98 -5.52 4.03 0.61
C PRO A 98 -6.43 3.22 1.53
N ILE A 99 -5.87 2.63 2.59
CA ILE A 99 -6.67 1.86 3.55
C ILE A 99 -7.58 2.78 4.36
N SER A 100 -7.09 3.96 4.75
CA SER A 100 -7.88 4.98 5.45
C SER A 100 -9.03 5.50 4.58
N LEU A 101 -8.76 5.79 3.30
CA LEU A 101 -9.77 6.17 2.32
C LEU A 101 -10.83 5.09 2.10
N ARG A 102 -10.41 3.82 2.08
CA ARG A 102 -11.36 2.71 1.96
C ARG A 102 -12.29 2.63 3.18
N PHE A 103 -11.78 2.80 4.40
CA PHE A 103 -12.62 2.87 5.60
C PHE A 103 -13.55 4.09 5.61
N PHE A 104 -13.06 5.25 5.14
CA PHE A 104 -13.90 6.43 4.97
C PHE A 104 -15.00 6.20 3.94
N GLY A 105 -14.67 5.53 2.83
CA GLY A 105 -15.63 5.06 1.83
C GLY A 105 -16.69 4.13 2.44
N ASN A 106 -16.29 3.20 3.30
CA ASN A 106 -17.23 2.34 4.03
C ASN A 106 -18.18 3.17 4.92
N LEU A 107 -17.70 4.20 5.61
CA LEU A 107 -18.57 5.07 6.41
C LEU A 107 -19.66 5.71 5.53
N CYS A 108 -19.27 6.33 4.41
CA CYS A 108 -20.21 6.94 3.47
C CYS A 108 -21.15 5.91 2.82
N GLY A 109 -20.62 4.74 2.45
CA GLY A 109 -21.37 3.65 1.86
C GLY A 109 -22.47 3.13 2.78
N SER A 110 -22.20 3.01 4.08
CA SER A 110 -23.19 2.56 5.05
C SER A 110 -24.43 3.47 5.12
N LEU A 111 -24.25 4.78 4.97
CA LEU A 111 -25.35 5.76 4.96
C LEU A 111 -26.17 5.65 3.67
N LEU A 112 -25.50 5.45 2.54
CA LEU A 112 -26.15 5.33 1.22
C LEU A 112 -26.86 3.98 1.05
N ALA A 113 -26.30 2.90 1.62
CA ALA A 113 -26.85 1.55 1.54
C ALA A 113 -28.28 1.47 2.07
N GLY A 114 -28.56 2.15 3.20
CA GLY A 114 -29.91 2.20 3.78
C GLY A 114 -30.92 2.80 2.79
N HIS A 115 -30.61 3.99 2.27
CA HIS A 115 -31.50 4.67 1.32
C HIS A 115 -31.70 3.90 0.00
N LEU A 116 -30.65 3.29 -0.54
CA LEU A 116 -30.75 2.53 -1.80
C LEU A 116 -31.49 1.20 -1.60
N SER A 117 -31.21 0.47 -0.52
CA SER A 117 -31.84 -0.82 -0.21
C SER A 117 -33.36 -0.69 -0.08
N ASP A 118 -33.82 0.38 0.57
CA ASP A 118 -35.24 0.61 0.81
C ASP A 118 -36.00 1.02 -0.46
N ARG A 119 -35.32 1.64 -1.43
CA ARG A 119 -35.97 2.17 -2.65
C ARG A 119 -35.93 1.22 -3.85
N TYR A 120 -34.81 0.52 -4.06
CA TYR A 120 -34.59 -0.29 -5.27
C TYR A 120 -34.76 -1.80 -5.03
N GLY A 121 -34.97 -2.21 -3.79
CA GLY A 121 -35.12 -3.61 -3.41
C GLY A 121 -33.77 -4.31 -3.16
N ARG A 122 -33.72 -5.04 -2.04
CA ARG A 122 -32.52 -5.65 -1.45
C ARG A 122 -31.73 -6.55 -2.43
N LYS A 123 -32.41 -7.27 -3.34
CA LYS A 123 -31.77 -8.20 -4.28
C LYS A 123 -31.10 -7.51 -5.47
N ILE A 124 -31.72 -6.48 -6.05
CA ILE A 124 -31.18 -5.76 -7.21
C ILE A 124 -29.95 -4.94 -6.80
N VAL A 125 -30.02 -4.28 -5.65
CA VAL A 125 -28.90 -3.50 -5.09
C VAL A 125 -27.69 -4.40 -4.84
N LEU A 126 -27.89 -5.63 -4.34
CA LEU A 126 -26.79 -6.57 -4.11
C LEU A 126 -26.09 -7.00 -5.40
N PHE A 127 -26.83 -7.53 -6.38
CA PHE A 127 -26.21 -8.00 -7.63
C PHE A 127 -25.62 -6.86 -8.46
N GLY A 128 -26.29 -5.70 -8.51
CA GLY A 128 -25.77 -4.51 -9.15
C GLY A 128 -24.51 -3.97 -8.46
N GLY A 129 -24.53 -3.92 -7.13
CA GLY A 129 -23.39 -3.47 -6.31
C GLY A 129 -22.17 -4.37 -6.48
N ILE A 130 -22.35 -5.70 -6.49
CA ILE A 130 -21.26 -6.66 -6.74
C ILE A 130 -20.71 -6.48 -8.15
N ALA A 131 -21.57 -6.33 -9.16
CA ALA A 131 -21.12 -6.13 -10.54
C ALA A 131 -20.26 -4.85 -10.68
N ILE A 132 -20.72 -3.73 -10.13
CA ILE A 132 -19.99 -2.46 -10.15
C ILE A 132 -18.67 -2.60 -9.38
N GLN A 133 -18.69 -3.22 -8.19
CA GLN A 133 -17.48 -3.42 -7.38
C GLN A 133 -16.44 -4.29 -8.10
N THR A 134 -16.88 -5.30 -8.85
CA THR A 134 -15.99 -6.17 -9.64
C THR A 134 -15.31 -5.37 -10.75
N ILE A 135 -16.06 -4.53 -11.47
CA ILE A 135 -15.52 -3.66 -12.53
C ILE A 135 -14.50 -2.67 -11.96
N LEU A 136 -14.81 -2.04 -10.83
CA LEU A 136 -13.91 -1.10 -10.17
C LEU A 136 -12.62 -1.79 -9.69
N SER A 137 -12.75 -3.00 -9.14
CA SER A 137 -11.60 -3.77 -8.65
C SER A 137 -10.67 -4.22 -9.79
N LEU A 138 -11.24 -4.62 -10.93
CA LEU A 138 -10.47 -4.93 -12.13
C LEU A 138 -9.77 -3.69 -12.68
N SER A 139 -10.46 -2.54 -12.65
CA SER A 139 -9.89 -1.27 -13.08
C SER A 139 -8.72 -0.85 -12.20
N GLN A 140 -8.80 -1.07 -10.88
CA GLN A 140 -7.74 -0.77 -9.93
C GLN A 140 -6.43 -1.51 -10.23
N ALA A 141 -6.51 -2.74 -10.76
CA ALA A 141 -5.32 -3.51 -11.13
C ALA A 141 -4.55 -2.93 -12.34
N ALA A 142 -5.23 -2.16 -13.20
CA ALA A 142 -4.62 -1.54 -14.38
C ALA A 142 -4.05 -0.13 -14.11
N VAL A 143 -4.30 0.43 -12.92
CA VAL A 143 -3.88 1.79 -12.60
C VAL A 143 -2.40 1.84 -12.26
N GLN A 144 -1.68 2.77 -12.90
CA GLN A 144 -0.28 3.07 -12.62
C GLN A 144 -0.07 4.38 -11.86
N SER A 145 -1.15 5.14 -11.59
CA SER A 145 -1.09 6.39 -10.83
C SER A 145 -1.60 6.19 -9.40
N TRP A 146 -0.81 6.64 -8.42
CA TRP A 146 -1.16 6.60 -7.00
C TRP A 146 -2.50 7.29 -6.70
N GLU A 147 -2.74 8.47 -7.27
CA GLU A 147 -3.95 9.25 -7.00
C GLU A 147 -5.21 8.53 -7.48
N MET A 148 -5.17 7.96 -8.70
CA MET A 148 -6.29 7.18 -9.24
C MET A 148 -6.53 5.92 -8.41
N PHE A 149 -5.47 5.28 -7.90
CA PHE A 149 -5.58 4.13 -7.02
C PHE A 149 -6.32 4.50 -5.72
N CYS A 150 -6.00 5.65 -5.11
CA CYS A 150 -6.68 6.17 -3.93
C CYS A 150 -8.17 6.43 -4.17
N VAL A 151 -8.53 7.06 -5.31
CA VAL A 151 -9.93 7.32 -5.66
C VAL A 151 -10.71 6.02 -5.85
N LEU A 152 -10.13 5.03 -6.52
CA LEU A 152 -10.77 3.72 -6.69
C LEU A 152 -10.92 2.98 -5.36
N CYS A 153 -9.95 3.06 -4.46
CA CYS A 153 -10.05 2.48 -3.12
C CYS A 153 -11.24 3.06 -2.32
N PHE A 154 -11.46 4.37 -2.43
CA PHE A 154 -12.63 5.02 -1.83
C PHE A 154 -13.94 4.51 -2.45
N LEU A 155 -14.05 4.49 -3.77
CA LEU A 155 -15.25 4.02 -4.47
C LEU A 155 -15.58 2.56 -4.18
N ILE A 156 -14.56 1.70 -4.12
CA ILE A 156 -14.72 0.29 -3.76
C ILE A 156 -15.18 0.17 -2.31
N GLY A 157 -14.64 0.97 -1.38
CA GLY A 157 -15.09 1.00 0.01
C GLY A 157 -16.58 1.32 0.17
N VAL A 158 -17.09 2.30 -0.59
CA VAL A 158 -18.53 2.65 -0.59
C VAL A 158 -19.40 1.43 -0.92
N GLY A 159 -18.99 0.61 -1.89
CA GLY A 159 -19.71 -0.61 -2.28
C GLY A 159 -19.53 -1.78 -1.30
N ASP A 160 -18.35 -1.91 -0.71
CA ASP A 160 -17.94 -3.09 0.07
C ASP A 160 -18.84 -3.32 1.29
N VAL A 161 -19.05 -2.29 2.11
CA VAL A 161 -19.92 -2.37 3.30
C VAL A 161 -21.39 -2.62 2.92
N SER A 162 -21.83 -2.02 1.82
CA SER A 162 -23.21 -2.09 1.33
C SER A 162 -23.53 -3.51 0.87
N ASN A 163 -22.62 -4.12 0.13
CA ASN A 163 -22.73 -5.50 -0.34
C ASN A 163 -22.64 -6.49 0.83
N TYR A 164 -21.72 -6.27 1.77
CA TYR A 164 -21.57 -7.13 2.95
C TYR A 164 -22.84 -7.15 3.81
N THR A 165 -23.35 -5.97 4.18
CA THR A 165 -24.56 -5.85 5.02
C THR A 165 -25.80 -6.41 4.31
N THR A 166 -25.96 -6.14 3.01
CA THR A 166 -27.09 -6.65 2.22
C THR A 166 -27.03 -8.18 2.07
N SER A 167 -25.84 -8.74 1.84
CA SER A 167 -25.62 -10.19 1.78
C SER A 167 -25.97 -10.87 3.09
N PHE A 168 -25.52 -10.30 4.21
CA PHE A 168 -25.81 -10.82 5.54
C PHE A 168 -27.32 -10.86 5.82
N VAL A 169 -28.03 -9.75 5.55
CA VAL A 169 -29.48 -9.69 5.77
C VAL A 169 -30.21 -10.66 4.85
N LEU A 170 -29.86 -10.73 3.57
CA LEU A 170 -30.48 -11.68 2.64
C LEU A 170 -30.23 -13.14 3.07
N GLY A 171 -29.04 -13.43 3.60
CA GLY A 171 -28.73 -14.74 4.18
C GLY A 171 -29.66 -15.07 5.35
N VAL A 172 -29.82 -14.15 6.30
CA VAL A 172 -30.72 -14.32 7.45
C VAL A 172 -32.20 -14.43 7.03
N GLU A 173 -32.62 -13.68 6.01
CA GLU A 173 -33.99 -13.74 5.45
C GLU A 173 -34.28 -15.07 4.72
N LEU A 174 -33.26 -15.67 4.08
CA LEU A 174 -33.39 -16.97 3.40
C LEU A 174 -33.52 -18.14 4.38
N PHE A 175 -32.90 -18.04 5.57
CA PHE A 175 -33.08 -19.03 6.63
C PHE A 175 -34.47 -18.91 7.26
N THR A 176 -35.40 -19.77 6.83
CA THR A 176 -36.76 -19.82 7.37
C THR A 176 -36.76 -20.21 8.86
N LYS A 177 -37.38 -19.35 9.69
CA LYS A 177 -37.80 -19.40 11.11
C LYS A 177 -37.27 -20.48 12.08
N SER A 178 -37.01 -21.73 11.68
CA SER A 178 -36.66 -22.84 12.59
C SER A 178 -35.21 -22.87 13.08
N VAL A 179 -34.26 -22.26 12.34
CA VAL A 179 -32.83 -22.18 12.72
C VAL A 179 -32.48 -20.83 13.34
N ARG A 180 -33.42 -19.88 13.28
CA ARG A 180 -33.23 -18.48 13.69
C ARG A 180 -33.00 -18.32 15.19
N THR A 181 -33.48 -19.25 16.01
CA THR A 181 -33.25 -19.29 17.47
C THR A 181 -31.91 -19.90 17.86
N ALA A 182 -31.29 -20.72 17.01
CA ALA A 182 -30.00 -21.36 17.31
C ALA A 182 -28.79 -20.46 16.98
N TYR A 183 -28.97 -19.41 16.18
CA TYR A 183 -27.91 -18.46 15.80
C TYR A 183 -27.88 -17.20 16.67
N THR A 184 -28.91 -16.95 17.48
CA THR A 184 -29.00 -15.80 18.40
C THR A 184 -28.76 -16.15 19.86
N SER A 185 -28.44 -17.42 20.15
CA SER A 185 -28.00 -17.94 21.45
C SER A 185 -26.51 -18.24 21.39
#